data_AF-A0A8S0ZQP9-F1
#
_entry.id   AF-A0A8S0ZQP9-F1
#
_cell.length_a   1.000
_cell.length_b   1.000
_cell.length_c   1.000
_cell.angle_alpha   90.00
_cell.angle_beta   90.00
_cell.angle_gamma   90.00
#
_symmetry.space_group_name_H-M   'P 1'
#
loop_
_entity.id
_entity.type
_entity.pdbx_description
1 polymer ?
#
loop_
_entity_poly.entity_id
_entity_poly.type
_entity_poly.pdbx_seq_one_letter_code
_entity_poly.pdbx_strand_id
1 'polypeptide(L)'
;MTNPDDVVNYPTEFLNSLELPGFPPHNLQLKVGTVIVILRNLNPPRLCNGTRLSVKRLMPNLIEATIINGKYAGENVCIPRILMIPTDLPFDFKRLQFPVRLAFAMTINKSQGQSLSVCGINLENHCFSHGQLYVACSRVGKPSVLTSDQ
;
A
#
# COMPACT_ATOMS: atom_id res chain seq x y z
N MET A 1 18.96 29.59 -26.92
CA MET A 1 17.56 30.02 -26.81
C MET A 1 16.72 28.79 -27.11
N THR A 2 16.29 28.07 -26.08
CA THR A 2 15.36 26.95 -26.23
C THR A 2 13.98 27.51 -26.54
N ASN A 3 13.36 26.99 -27.61
CA ASN A 3 12.10 27.46 -28.13
C ASN A 3 11.00 27.25 -27.06
N PRO A 4 10.25 28.29 -26.63
CA PRO A 4 9.19 28.15 -25.63
C PRO A 4 8.00 27.29 -26.09
N ASP A 5 7.99 26.88 -27.37
CA ASP A 5 6.95 26.04 -27.98
C ASP A 5 7.26 24.53 -27.95
N ASP A 6 8.41 24.09 -27.43
CA ASP A 6 8.62 22.67 -27.10
C ASP A 6 7.97 22.34 -25.74
N VAL A 7 6.70 22.76 -25.56
CA VAL A 7 5.84 22.19 -24.54
C VAL A 7 5.61 20.74 -24.97
N VAL A 8 6.43 19.83 -24.47
CA VAL A 8 6.21 18.40 -24.62
C VAL A 8 4.86 18.11 -24.00
N ASN A 9 3.82 18.06 -24.83
CA ASN A 9 2.47 17.79 -24.39
C ASN A 9 2.38 16.29 -24.15
N TYR A 10 2.83 15.88 -22.96
CA TYR A 10 2.77 14.49 -22.55
C TYR A 10 1.28 14.07 -22.51
N PRO A 11 0.89 13.00 -23.24
CA PRO A 11 -0.49 12.54 -23.21
C PRO A 11 -0.89 12.12 -21.79
N THR A 12 -2.14 12.36 -21.44
CA THR A 12 -2.64 12.10 -20.07
C THR A 12 -2.52 10.61 -19.73
N GLU A 13 -2.67 9.74 -20.71
CA GLU A 13 -2.48 8.29 -20.62
C GLU A 13 -1.06 7.94 -20.18
N PHE A 14 -0.05 8.62 -20.74
CA PHE A 14 1.34 8.45 -20.33
C PHE A 14 1.53 8.91 -18.88
N LEU A 15 1.02 10.09 -18.53
CA LEU A 15 1.10 10.63 -17.16
C LEU A 15 0.40 9.72 -16.12
N ASN A 16 -0.69 9.07 -16.52
CA ASN A 16 -1.44 8.12 -15.70
C ASN A 16 -0.70 6.78 -15.56
N SER A 17 0.08 6.38 -16.56
CA SER A 17 0.89 5.16 -16.53
C SER A 17 2.15 5.26 -15.65
N LEU A 18 2.56 6.47 -15.26
CA LEU A 18 3.77 6.68 -14.45
C LEU A 18 3.64 6.08 -13.04
N GLU A 19 4.52 5.12 -12.74
CA GLU A 19 4.77 4.61 -11.40
C GLU A 19 6.03 5.26 -10.81
N LEU A 20 5.84 6.30 -9.99
CA LEU A 20 6.94 7.03 -9.36
C LEU A 20 7.22 6.47 -7.95
N PRO A 21 8.49 6.31 -7.54
CA PRO A 21 8.83 5.94 -6.17
C PRO A 21 8.23 6.91 -5.15
N GLY A 22 7.56 6.37 -4.13
CA GLY A 22 6.93 7.18 -3.09
C GLY A 22 5.63 7.87 -3.50
N PHE A 23 5.10 7.58 -4.69
CA PHE A 23 3.76 8.00 -5.12
C PHE A 23 2.79 6.82 -5.09
N PRO A 24 1.52 7.08 -4.78
CA PRO A 24 0.46 6.09 -4.98
C PRO A 24 0.23 5.86 -6.47
N PRO A 25 -0.23 4.66 -6.87
CA PRO A 25 -0.62 4.38 -8.26
C PRO A 25 -1.72 5.34 -8.71
N HIS A 26 -1.78 5.61 -10.02
CA HIS A 26 -2.85 6.42 -10.60
C HIS A 26 -4.22 5.78 -10.30
N ASN A 27 -4.35 4.49 -10.61
CA ASN A 27 -5.51 3.69 -10.26
C ASN A 27 -5.27 2.99 -8.91
N LEU A 28 -5.84 3.55 -7.84
CA LEU A 28 -5.77 2.97 -6.49
C LEU A 28 -7.12 2.32 -6.15
N GLN A 29 -7.16 0.99 -6.20
CA GLN A 29 -8.34 0.20 -5.87
C GLN A 29 -8.25 -0.31 -4.43
N LEU A 30 -9.19 0.11 -3.58
CA LEU A 30 -9.23 -0.28 -2.17
C LEU A 30 -10.56 -0.96 -1.84
N LYS A 31 -10.55 -1.83 -0.83
CA LYS A 31 -11.75 -2.40 -0.23
C LYS A 31 -11.73 -2.15 1.28
N VAL A 32 -12.91 -2.11 1.89
CA VAL A 32 -13.04 -2.13 3.35
C VAL A 32 -12.37 -3.39 3.91
N GLY A 33 -11.64 -3.23 5.00
CA GLY A 33 -10.84 -4.28 5.64
C GLY A 33 -9.43 -4.44 5.09
N THR A 34 -9.09 -3.80 3.96
CA THR A 34 -7.74 -3.88 3.40
C THR A 34 -6.73 -3.09 4.24
N VAL A 35 -5.52 -3.62 4.35
CA VAL A 35 -4.40 -2.92 5.01
C VAL A 35 -3.68 -2.03 4.02
N ILE A 36 -3.51 -0.77 4.40
CA ILE A 36 -2.80 0.25 3.64
C ILE A 36 -1.67 0.84 4.47
N VAL A 37 -0.69 1.45 3.81
CA VAL A 37 0.41 2.18 4.47
C VAL A 37 0.49 3.60 3.94
N ILE A 38 0.68 4.55 4.86
CA ILE A 38 0.83 5.97 4.54
C ILE A 38 2.18 6.23 3.87
N LEU A 39 2.19 7.06 2.84
CA LEU A 39 3.37 7.44 2.04
C LEU A 39 3.98 8.78 2.45
N ARG A 40 3.24 9.63 3.18
CA ARG A 40 3.64 10.99 3.54
C ARG A 40 3.35 11.29 5.01
N ASN A 41 4.12 12.19 5.60
CA ASN A 41 3.82 12.69 6.93
C ASN A 41 2.59 13.61 6.84
N LEU A 42 1.50 13.21 7.48
CA LEU A 42 0.25 13.99 7.52
C LEU A 42 0.06 14.68 8.87
N ASN A 43 0.36 13.98 9.96
CA ASN A 43 0.25 14.51 11.31
C ASN A 43 1.23 13.80 12.25
N PRO A 44 2.52 14.17 12.23
CA PRO A 44 3.52 13.60 13.14
C PRO A 44 3.19 13.92 14.61
N PRO A 45 3.44 12.99 15.55
CA PRO A 45 4.03 11.65 15.37
C PRO A 45 2.99 10.55 15.06
N ARG A 46 1.72 10.91 14.87
CA ARG A 46 0.59 9.97 14.78
C ARG A 46 0.44 9.33 13.39
N LEU A 47 0.46 10.14 12.35
CA LEU A 47 0.30 9.75 10.95
C LEU A 47 1.54 10.13 10.16
N CYS A 48 2.52 9.24 10.20
CA CYS A 48 3.80 9.38 9.52
C CYS A 48 3.87 8.43 8.32
N ASN A 49 4.85 8.66 7.45
CA ASN A 49 5.22 7.68 6.43
C ASN A 49 5.52 6.33 7.11
N GLY A 50 4.93 5.26 6.57
CA GLY A 50 5.05 3.91 7.13
C GLY A 50 3.97 3.53 8.14
N THR A 51 3.14 4.47 8.63
CA THR A 51 1.99 4.13 9.48
C THR A 51 1.04 3.23 8.71
N ARG A 52 0.72 2.06 9.28
CA ARG A 52 -0.21 1.10 8.70
C ARG A 52 -1.62 1.33 9.23
N LEU A 53 -2.59 1.24 8.35
CA LEU A 53 -4.00 1.46 8.64
C LEU A 53 -4.84 0.31 8.07
N SER A 54 -5.94 -0.02 8.74
CA SER A 54 -6.99 -0.90 8.21
C SER A 54 -8.18 -0.06 7.76
N VAL A 55 -8.58 -0.19 6.50
CA VAL A 55 -9.67 0.60 5.90
C VAL A 55 -11.00 0.23 6.57
N LYS A 56 -11.71 1.23 7.09
CA LYS A 56 -13.07 1.08 7.63
C LYS A 56 -14.14 1.55 6.67
N ARG A 57 -13.94 2.70 6.02
CA ARG A 57 -14.90 3.27 5.08
C ARG A 57 -14.19 4.00 3.96
N LEU A 58 -14.71 3.84 2.75
CA LEU A 58 -14.24 4.52 1.55
C LEU A 58 -15.29 5.54 1.12
N MET A 59 -14.87 6.79 0.98
CA MET A 59 -15.66 7.89 0.46
C MET A 59 -14.90 8.52 -0.72
N PRO A 60 -15.54 9.30 -1.61
CA PRO A 60 -14.89 9.82 -2.82
C PRO A 60 -13.57 10.58 -2.56
N ASN A 61 -13.52 11.35 -1.47
CA ASN A 61 -12.39 12.21 -1.11
C ASN A 61 -11.80 11.93 0.27
N LEU A 62 -12.27 10.88 0.95
CA LEU A 62 -11.88 10.56 2.32
C LEU A 62 -11.83 9.05 2.53
N ILE A 63 -10.75 8.58 3.16
CA ILE A 63 -10.66 7.21 3.67
C ILE A 63 -10.72 7.28 5.19
N GLU A 64 -11.67 6.56 5.78
CA GLU A 64 -11.63 6.32 7.22
C GLU A 64 -10.92 4.99 7.46
N ALA A 65 -9.96 5.01 8.37
CA ALA A 65 -9.18 3.85 8.68
C ALA A 65 -8.78 3.83 10.16
N THR A 66 -8.39 2.67 10.65
CA THR A 66 -7.90 2.49 12.02
C THR A 66 -6.41 2.21 11.99
N ILE A 67 -5.64 2.89 12.85
CA ILE A 67 -4.21 2.62 13.02
C ILE A 67 -4.05 1.22 13.59
N ILE A 68 -3.28 0.36 12.92
CA ILE A 68 -3.17 -1.05 13.36
C ILE A 68 -2.04 -1.27 14.35
N ASN A 69 -0.95 -0.51 14.27
CA ASN A 69 0.28 -0.76 15.03
C ASN A 69 0.85 0.54 15.63
N GLY A 70 1.66 0.38 16.67
CA GLY A 70 2.40 1.47 17.31
C GLY A 70 1.64 2.13 18.46
N LYS A 71 2.15 3.26 18.94
CA LYS A 71 1.63 3.99 20.11
C LYS A 71 0.15 4.41 19.98
N TYR A 72 -0.30 4.62 18.75
CA TYR A 72 -1.64 5.12 18.42
C TYR A 72 -2.57 4.03 17.88
N ALA A 73 -2.24 2.75 18.11
CA ALA A 73 -3.03 1.63 17.61
C ALA A 73 -4.48 1.67 18.16
N GLY A 74 -5.44 1.29 17.32
CA GLY A 74 -6.87 1.30 17.64
C GLY A 74 -7.58 2.63 17.36
N GLU A 75 -6.84 3.71 17.14
CA GLU A 75 -7.45 5.01 16.86
C GLU A 75 -7.98 5.11 15.42
N ASN A 76 -9.15 5.74 15.27
CA ASN A 76 -9.71 6.05 13.95
C ASN A 76 -9.12 7.36 13.43
N VAL A 77 -8.80 7.37 12.14
CA VAL A 77 -8.23 8.51 11.42
C VAL A 77 -8.87 8.65 10.04
N CYS A 78 -8.88 9.89 9.55
CA CYS A 78 -9.39 10.21 8.22
C CYS A 78 -8.23 10.64 7.33
N ILE A 79 -8.10 10.03 6.16
CA ILE A 79 -7.04 10.29 5.19
C ILE A 79 -7.65 10.99 3.98
N PRO A 80 -7.34 12.28 3.76
CA PRO A 80 -7.79 13.01 2.58
C PRO A 80 -6.91 12.71 1.37
N ARG A 81 -7.39 13.08 0.17
CA ARG A 81 -6.52 13.19 -1.01
C ARG A 81 -5.59 14.39 -0.83
N ILE A 82 -4.32 14.24 -1.20
CA ILE A 82 -3.34 15.33 -1.16
C ILE A 82 -2.71 15.53 -2.54
N LEU A 83 -2.29 16.76 -2.81
CA LEU A 83 -1.51 17.07 -4.00
C LEU A 83 -0.05 16.61 -3.76
N MET A 84 0.47 15.79 -4.67
CA MET A 84 1.86 15.36 -4.65
C MET A 84 2.56 15.84 -5.92
N ILE A 85 3.75 16.42 -5.74
CA ILE A 85 4.58 17.00 -6.79
C ILE A 85 5.96 16.32 -6.69
N PRO A 86 6.39 15.57 -7.70
CA PRO A 86 7.74 15.01 -7.75
C PRO A 86 8.73 16.13 -8.07
N THR A 87 9.92 16.05 -7.49
CA THR A 87 10.99 17.02 -7.70
C THR A 87 11.92 16.65 -8.85
N ASP A 88 11.90 15.38 -9.27
CA ASP A 88 12.97 14.79 -10.10
C ASP A 88 12.49 14.41 -11.51
N LEU A 89 11.51 15.14 -12.05
CA LEU A 89 11.03 14.95 -13.42
C LEU A 89 11.43 16.13 -14.32
N PRO A 90 11.75 15.90 -15.60
CA PRO A 90 12.09 16.97 -16.55
C PRO A 90 10.88 17.80 -16.99
N PHE A 91 9.71 17.60 -16.36
CA PHE A 91 8.46 18.27 -16.66
C PHE A 91 7.61 18.44 -15.39
N ASP A 92 6.68 19.40 -15.43
CA ASP A 92 5.75 19.64 -14.35
C ASP A 92 4.72 18.51 -14.24
N PHE A 93 4.78 17.76 -13.14
CA PHE A 93 3.81 16.72 -12.82
C PHE A 93 3.14 16.99 -11.49
N LYS A 94 1.82 16.82 -11.42
CA LYS A 94 1.06 16.94 -10.17
C LYS A 94 0.01 15.84 -10.12
N ARG A 95 -0.08 15.14 -8.99
CA ARG A 95 -1.07 14.07 -8.78
C ARG A 95 -1.86 14.32 -7.50
N LEU A 96 -3.17 14.49 -7.62
CA LEU A 96 -4.10 14.55 -6.49
C LEU A 96 -4.61 13.14 -6.17
N GLN A 97 -4.09 12.55 -5.10
CA GLN A 97 -4.41 11.17 -4.74
C GLN A 97 -4.31 10.96 -3.23
N PHE A 98 -4.93 9.89 -2.72
CA PHE A 98 -4.70 9.46 -1.34
C PHE A 98 -3.22 9.08 -1.15
N PRO A 99 -2.54 9.59 -0.10
CA PRO A 99 -1.13 9.31 0.15
C PRO A 99 -0.93 7.93 0.79
N VAL A 100 -1.50 6.90 0.18
CA VAL A 100 -1.50 5.54 0.70
C VAL A 100 -1.21 4.55 -0.42
N ARG A 101 -0.60 3.42 -0.07
CA ARG A 101 -0.48 2.25 -0.94
C ARG A 101 -0.99 1.01 -0.22
N LEU A 102 -1.39 0.02 -1.00
CA LEU A 102 -1.75 -1.30 -0.48
C LEU A 102 -0.53 -1.96 0.15
N ALA A 103 -0.72 -2.56 1.32
CA ALA A 103 0.33 -3.30 2.03
C ALA A 103 0.27 -4.79 1.66
N PHE A 104 0.34 -5.11 0.36
CA PHE A 104 0.10 -6.46 -0.19
C PHE A 104 1.08 -7.54 0.27
N ALA A 105 2.37 -7.22 0.38
CA ALA A 105 3.40 -8.19 0.73
C ALA A 105 4.11 -7.76 2.01
N MET A 106 3.93 -8.55 3.05
CA MET A 106 4.70 -8.49 4.28
C MET A 106 5.43 -9.82 4.44
N THR A 107 6.72 -9.78 4.75
CA THR A 107 7.46 -11.00 5.05
C THR A 107 6.81 -11.71 6.24
N ILE A 108 6.83 -13.04 6.26
CA ILE A 108 6.19 -13.88 7.30
C ILE A 108 6.63 -13.45 8.72
N ASN A 109 7.89 -13.06 8.88
CA ASN A 109 8.40 -12.56 10.16
C ASN A 109 7.75 -11.23 10.59
N LYS A 110 7.34 -10.39 9.63
CA LYS A 110 6.66 -9.10 9.90
C LYS A 110 5.15 -9.25 10.04
N SER A 111 4.57 -10.43 9.81
CA SER A 111 3.17 -10.75 10.09
C SER A 111 2.94 -11.51 11.39
N GLN A 112 4.01 -11.97 12.06
CA GLN A 112 3.91 -12.66 13.33
C GLN A 112 3.27 -11.76 14.41
N GLY A 113 2.14 -12.20 14.97
CA GLY A 113 1.38 -11.46 15.98
C GLY A 113 0.30 -10.50 15.43
N GLN A 114 0.05 -10.47 14.12
CA GLN A 114 -1.03 -9.67 13.52
C GLN A 114 -2.22 -10.54 13.12
N SER A 115 -3.45 -10.04 13.36
CA SER A 115 -4.67 -10.65 12.84
C SER A 115 -4.98 -10.03 11.47
N LEU A 116 -4.97 -10.84 10.42
CA LEU A 116 -5.36 -10.45 9.05
C LEU A 116 -6.68 -11.16 8.71
N SER A 117 -7.67 -10.42 8.23
CA SER A 117 -9.00 -10.96 7.91
C SER A 117 -9.04 -11.76 6.61
N VAL A 118 -8.17 -11.42 5.65
CA VAL A 118 -7.98 -12.15 4.38
C VAL A 118 -6.49 -12.03 4.01
N CYS A 119 -5.83 -13.16 3.71
CA CYS A 119 -4.43 -13.20 3.28
C CYS A 119 -4.30 -14.13 2.07
N GLY A 120 -3.72 -13.61 0.98
CA GLY A 120 -3.24 -14.43 -0.13
C GLY A 120 -1.75 -14.71 0.07
N ILE A 121 -1.35 -15.98 0.03
CA ILE A 121 0.05 -16.37 0.12
C ILE A 121 0.57 -16.49 -1.30
N ASN A 122 1.37 -15.52 -1.74
CA ASN A 122 2.04 -15.62 -3.04
C ASN A 122 3.31 -16.48 -2.91
N LEU A 123 3.37 -17.60 -3.64
CA LEU A 123 4.49 -18.56 -3.66
C LEU A 123 5.20 -18.61 -5.03
N GLU A 124 5.24 -17.49 -5.77
CA GLU A 124 5.79 -17.44 -7.12
C GLU A 124 7.31 -17.74 -7.24
N ASN A 125 8.08 -17.79 -6.15
CA ASN A 125 9.50 -18.12 -6.21
C ASN A 125 9.90 -19.18 -5.17
N HIS A 126 10.46 -20.31 -5.65
CA HIS A 126 11.13 -21.32 -4.82
C HIS A 126 12.38 -20.72 -4.17
N CYS A 127 12.23 -20.08 -3.02
CA CYS A 127 13.33 -19.76 -2.13
C CYS A 127 12.96 -20.19 -0.72
N PHE A 128 12.76 -21.50 -0.54
CA PHE A 128 12.73 -22.09 0.78
C PHE A 128 14.12 -22.65 1.09
N SER A 129 14.91 -21.86 1.83
CA SER A 129 15.92 -22.44 2.70
C SER A 129 15.24 -23.39 3.70
N HIS A 130 15.94 -24.48 4.02
CA HIS A 130 15.44 -25.62 4.78
C HIS A 130 14.84 -25.17 6.15
N GLY A 131 13.53 -25.40 6.38
CA GLY A 131 12.88 -25.19 7.69
C GLY A 131 11.62 -24.32 7.71
N GLN A 132 11.35 -23.52 6.68
CA GLN A 132 10.14 -22.67 6.63
C GLN A 132 8.84 -23.47 6.41
N LEU A 133 8.90 -24.56 5.65
CA LEU A 133 7.76 -25.47 5.43
C LEU A 133 7.28 -26.13 6.74
N TYR A 134 8.20 -26.44 7.64
CA TYR A 134 7.88 -27.00 8.96
C TYR A 134 7.10 -26.01 9.85
N VAL A 135 7.43 -24.73 9.76
CA VAL A 135 6.74 -23.65 10.50
C VAL A 135 5.36 -23.38 9.90
N ALA A 136 5.20 -23.48 8.57
CA ALA A 136 3.92 -23.32 7.91
C ALA A 136 2.95 -24.48 8.24
N CYS A 137 3.43 -25.73 8.16
CA CYS A 137 2.61 -26.92 8.44
C CYS A 137 2.21 -27.05 9.92
N SER A 138 3.04 -26.59 10.87
CA SER A 138 2.71 -26.65 12.30
C SER A 138 1.61 -25.66 12.74
N ARG A 139 1.20 -24.74 11.85
CA ARG A 139 0.14 -23.75 12.13
C ARG A 139 -1.25 -24.14 11.63
N VAL A 140 -1.39 -25.29 10.97
CA VAL A 140 -2.68 -25.78 10.47
C VAL A 140 -3.10 -26.98 11.31
N GLY A 141 -4.05 -26.77 12.24
CA GLY A 141 -4.47 -27.81 13.19
C GLY A 141 -5.27 -28.98 12.59
N LYS A 142 -5.66 -28.91 11.31
CA LYS A 142 -6.37 -30.00 10.60
C LYS A 142 -5.92 -30.10 9.14
N PRO A 143 -5.48 -31.29 8.67
CA PRO A 143 -4.98 -31.50 7.30
C PRO A 143 -5.97 -31.25 6.16
N SER A 144 -7.27 -31.11 6.46
CA SER A 144 -8.35 -31.08 5.46
C SER A 144 -8.65 -29.70 4.86
N VAL A 145 -7.91 -28.65 5.23
CA VAL A 145 -8.17 -27.24 4.80
C VAL A 145 -7.10 -26.74 3.83
N LEU A 146 -6.15 -27.61 3.44
CA LEU A 146 -5.14 -27.29 2.44
C LEU A 146 -5.63 -27.72 1.06
N THR A 147 -6.11 -26.78 0.26
CA THR A 147 -6.25 -26.98 -1.19
C THR A 147 -5.09 -26.30 -1.89
N SER A 148 -4.29 -27.10 -2.58
CA SER A 148 -3.31 -26.65 -3.56
C SER A 148 -4.02 -26.53 -4.90
N ASP A 149 -4.20 -25.32 -5.41
CA ASP A 149 -4.53 -25.14 -6.83
C ASP A 149 -3.22 -25.24 -7.62
N GLN A 150 -3.17 -26.22 -8.53
CA GLN A 150 -2.19 -26.29 -9.62
C GLN A 150 -2.60 -25.33 -10.73
#